data_AF-A0A497KV30-F1
#
_entry.id   AF-A0A497KV30-F1
#
_cell.length_a   1.000
_cell.length_b   1.000
_cell.length_c   1.000
_cell.angle_alpha   90.00
_cell.angle_beta   90.00
_cell.angle_gamma   90.00
#
_symmetry.space_group_name_H-M   'P 1'
#
loop_
_entity.id
_entity.type
_entity.pdbx_description
1 polymer ?
#
loop_
_entity_poly.entity_id
_entity_poly.type
_entity_poly.pdbx_seq_one_letter_code
_entity_poly.pdbx_strand_id
1 'polypeptide(L)'
;MLIFLSSFKRRAVKAIMRLVIEEACSLCGVTYPGFSLHRCFRCGKLYCNNCILYDEEGKPICLKCAKRRVSPTTAWRSKYAYLREYLARRAKYSSYARLSFKKIEEIMSDRLPPSAFNNPRWWSNTRGQSHSDAWLSVGWRVEKVELDKKEVVFKKALPTQMKRRKRKRQKPVSPAFKALALKPKKRKRQLPSKSKIAKAKARIENIRRRSTDQRYFRRFKPKGAYEKRLYKPDRRPE
;
A
#
# COMPACT_ATOMS: atom_id res chain seq x y z
N MET A 1 50.80 34.34 13.40
CA MET A 1 49.58 33.48 13.44
C MET A 1 48.35 34.38 13.29
N LEU A 2 47.66 34.35 12.15
CA LEU A 2 46.41 35.07 11.94
C LEU A 2 45.36 34.04 11.51
N ILE A 3 44.42 33.76 12.41
CA ILE A 3 43.33 32.80 12.22
C ILE A 3 42.18 33.55 11.54
N PHE A 4 41.96 33.29 10.25
CA PHE A 4 40.76 33.73 9.54
C PHE A 4 39.56 32.87 9.98
N LEU A 5 38.71 33.39 10.87
CA LEU A 5 37.39 32.84 11.15
C LEU A 5 36.43 33.27 10.04
N SER A 6 36.15 32.36 9.10
CA SER A 6 35.14 32.55 8.05
C SER A 6 33.73 32.43 8.64
N SER A 7 33.05 33.56 8.73
CA SER A 7 31.66 33.67 9.18
C SER A 7 30.71 33.05 8.15
N PHE A 8 30.25 31.82 8.44
CA PHE A 8 29.26 31.11 7.62
C PHE A 8 27.86 31.61 7.97
N LYS A 9 27.37 32.64 7.27
CA LYS A 9 25.99 33.15 7.37
C LYS A 9 24.99 32.03 7.02
N ARG A 10 24.36 31.44 8.04
CA ARG A 10 23.22 30.52 7.88
C ARG A 10 22.05 31.30 7.28
N ARG A 11 21.73 31.06 6.00
CA ARG A 11 20.48 31.55 5.38
C ARG A 11 19.30 30.93 6.14
N ALA A 12 18.54 31.77 6.85
CA ALA A 12 17.28 31.40 7.45
C ALA A 12 16.28 31.05 6.34
N VAL A 13 15.91 29.78 6.24
CA VAL A 13 14.84 29.32 5.35
C VAL A 13 13.52 29.68 6.02
N LYS A 14 12.78 30.64 5.44
CA LYS A 14 11.41 31.00 5.85
C LYS A 14 10.56 29.72 5.94
N ALA A 15 10.06 29.43 7.14
CA ALA A 15 9.17 28.31 7.37
C ALA A 15 7.82 28.58 6.70
N ILE A 16 7.61 28.00 5.52
CA ILE A 16 6.29 27.97 4.88
C ILE A 16 5.41 27.08 5.77
N MET A 17 4.43 27.68 6.46
CA MET A 17 3.39 26.96 7.19
C MET A 17 2.56 26.15 6.19
N ARG A 18 2.97 24.91 5.94
CA ARG A 18 2.20 23.95 5.16
C ARG A 18 1.05 23.46 6.04
N LEU A 19 -0.18 23.76 5.66
CA LEU A 19 -1.36 23.13 6.26
C LEU A 19 -1.23 21.61 6.09
N VAL A 20 -1.06 20.91 7.20
CA VAL A 20 -0.95 19.45 7.21
C VAL A 20 -2.36 18.88 7.36
N ILE A 21 -2.96 18.46 6.25
CA ILE A 21 -4.22 17.72 6.28
C ILE A 21 -3.90 16.34 6.87
N GLU A 22 -4.50 16.00 8.00
CA GLU A 22 -4.36 14.68 8.61
C GLU A 22 -5.48 13.75 8.15
N GLU A 23 -5.12 12.61 7.61
CA GLU A 23 -6.06 11.58 7.16
C GLU A 23 -5.72 10.24 7.82
N ALA A 24 -6.73 9.39 8.01
CA ALA A 24 -6.54 8.11 8.66
C ALA A 24 -6.20 7.00 7.65
N CYS A 25 -5.23 6.15 8.00
CA CYS A 25 -4.95 4.95 7.23
C CYS A 25 -6.11 3.95 7.36
N SER A 26 -6.64 3.49 6.23
CA SER A 26 -7.79 2.55 6.20
C SER A 26 -7.48 1.12 6.71
N LEU A 27 -6.21 0.80 7.00
CA LEU A 27 -5.80 -0.49 7.61
C LEU A 27 -5.54 -0.37 9.11
N CYS A 28 -4.59 0.48 9.50
CA CYS A 28 -4.17 0.60 10.89
C CYS A 28 -4.98 1.62 11.71
N GLY A 29 -5.83 2.44 11.08
CA GLY A 29 -6.71 3.40 11.76
C GLY A 29 -6.01 4.62 12.34
N VAL A 30 -4.68 4.70 12.25
CA VAL A 30 -3.88 5.84 12.76
C VAL A 30 -3.93 7.01 11.77
N THR A 31 -3.95 8.23 12.31
CA THR A 31 -3.86 9.48 11.54
C THR A 31 -2.42 9.78 11.15
N TYR A 32 -2.26 10.18 9.89
CA TYR A 32 -0.99 10.59 9.31
C TYR A 32 -1.17 11.85 8.46
N PRO A 33 -0.11 12.64 8.28
CA PRO A 33 -0.09 13.70 7.27
C PRO A 33 -0.44 13.15 5.88
N GLY A 34 -1.33 13.80 5.14
CA GLY A 34 -1.84 13.33 3.84
C GLY A 34 -0.74 13.02 2.82
N PHE A 35 0.36 13.79 2.82
CA PHE A 35 1.50 13.55 1.93
C PHE A 35 2.24 12.21 2.18
N SER A 36 2.06 11.61 3.35
CA SER A 36 2.68 10.34 3.74
C SER A 36 1.79 9.12 3.49
N LEU A 37 0.55 9.36 3.07
CA LEU A 37 -0.39 8.32 2.67
C LEU A 37 -0.34 8.11 1.16
N HIS A 38 -0.52 6.87 0.72
CA HIS A 38 -0.68 6.56 -0.70
C HIS A 38 -2.03 5.90 -0.98
N ARG A 39 -2.57 6.19 -2.16
CA ARG A 39 -3.81 5.60 -2.66
C ARG A 39 -3.51 4.24 -3.26
N CYS A 40 -4.26 3.22 -2.84
CA CYS A 40 -4.14 1.90 -3.42
C CYS A 40 -4.80 1.87 -4.81
N PHE A 41 -4.10 1.33 -5.81
CA PHE A 41 -4.58 1.18 -7.18
C PHE A 41 -5.88 0.34 -7.28
N ARG A 42 -6.07 -0.65 -6.41
CA ARG A 42 -7.24 -1.56 -6.46
C ARG A 42 -8.48 -1.08 -5.72
N CYS A 43 -8.32 -0.38 -4.59
CA CYS A 43 -9.46 -0.02 -3.73
C CYS A 43 -9.62 1.49 -3.51
N GLY A 44 -8.73 2.32 -4.06
CA GLY A 44 -8.81 3.78 -4.00
C GLY A 44 -8.55 4.41 -2.62
N LYS A 45 -8.55 3.62 -1.55
CA LYS A 45 -8.36 4.11 -0.17
C LYS A 45 -6.91 4.48 0.12
N LEU A 46 -6.76 5.33 1.15
CA LEU A 46 -5.49 5.82 1.65
C LEU A 46 -4.89 4.90 2.69
N TYR A 47 -3.59 4.64 2.57
CA TYR A 47 -2.83 3.80 3.48
C TYR A 47 -1.44 4.39 3.74
N CYS A 48 -0.89 4.13 4.93
CA CYS A 48 0.46 4.51 5.27
C CYS A 48 1.51 3.60 4.60
N ASN A 49 2.77 4.02 4.58
CA ASN A 49 3.89 3.25 4.01
C ASN A 49 3.98 1.80 4.52
N ASN A 50 3.68 1.55 5.80
CA ASN A 50 3.72 0.20 6.37
C ASN A 50 2.59 -0.70 5.83
N CYS A 51 1.52 -0.11 5.34
CA CYS A 51 0.30 -0.80 4.93
C CYS A 51 0.18 -0.96 3.39
N ILE A 52 1.25 -0.65 2.66
CA ILE A 52 1.32 -0.65 1.20
C ILE A 52 2.51 -1.48 0.72
N LEU A 53 2.24 -2.27 -0.32
CA LEU A 53 3.22 -2.94 -1.16
C LEU A 53 3.22 -2.29 -2.54
N TYR A 54 4.27 -2.52 -3.30
CA TYR A 54 4.40 -2.05 -4.68
C TYR A 54 4.48 -3.28 -5.56
N ASP A 55 3.70 -3.31 -6.63
CA ASP A 55 3.80 -4.37 -7.64
C ASP A 55 5.11 -4.24 -8.44
N GLU A 56 5.37 -5.21 -9.31
CA GLU A 56 6.50 -5.21 -10.26
C GLU A 56 6.52 -3.96 -11.14
N GLU A 57 5.34 -3.42 -11.47
CA GLU A 57 5.16 -2.17 -12.23
C GLU A 57 5.33 -0.90 -11.36
N GLY A 58 5.62 -1.05 -10.07
CA GLY A 58 5.74 0.08 -9.13
C GLY A 58 4.41 0.70 -8.69
N LYS A 59 3.27 0.06 -8.97
CA LYS A 59 1.94 0.54 -8.56
C LYS A 59 1.68 0.21 -7.08
N PRO A 60 1.15 1.14 -6.26
CA PRO A 60 0.88 0.90 -4.85
C PRO A 60 -0.37 0.04 -4.63
N ILE A 61 -0.23 -1.07 -3.93
CA ILE A 61 -1.31 -1.98 -3.51
C ILE A 61 -1.33 -2.11 -1.98
N CYS A 62 -2.50 -2.01 -1.35
CA CYS A 62 -2.59 -2.20 0.11
C CYS A 62 -2.48 -3.69 0.50
N LEU A 63 -2.04 -3.97 1.73
CA LEU A 63 -1.85 -5.34 2.22
C LEU A 63 -3.10 -6.23 2.09
N LYS A 64 -4.32 -5.67 2.26
CA LYS A 64 -5.57 -6.45 2.06
C LYS A 64 -5.78 -6.83 0.59
N CYS A 65 -5.52 -5.90 -0.33
CA CYS A 65 -5.65 -6.15 -1.77
C CYS A 65 -4.56 -7.11 -2.28
N ALA A 66 -3.35 -7.02 -1.74
CA ALA A 66 -2.27 -7.97 -2.00
C ALA A 66 -2.61 -9.36 -1.47
N LYS A 67 -3.09 -9.46 -0.20
CA LYS A 67 -3.54 -10.73 0.38
C LYS A 67 -4.63 -11.39 -0.48
N ARG A 68 -5.60 -10.63 -0.95
CA ARG A 68 -6.67 -11.13 -1.84
C ARG A 68 -6.13 -11.62 -3.20
N ARG A 69 -5.01 -11.10 -3.67
CA ARG A 69 -4.35 -11.54 -4.91
C ARG A 69 -3.69 -12.91 -4.74
N VAL A 70 -2.91 -13.08 -3.67
CA VAL A 70 -2.08 -14.28 -3.43
C VAL A 70 -2.91 -15.42 -2.87
N SER A 71 -3.84 -15.08 -1.98
CA SER A 71 -4.78 -16.00 -1.37
C SER A 71 -6.17 -15.44 -1.62
N PRO A 72 -6.76 -15.62 -2.82
CA PRO A 72 -8.17 -15.38 -2.96
C PRO A 72 -8.81 -16.28 -1.92
N THR A 73 -9.39 -15.66 -0.88
CA THR A 73 -10.39 -16.38 -0.10
C THR A 73 -11.45 -16.67 -1.13
N THR A 74 -11.44 -17.90 -1.66
CA THR A 74 -12.62 -18.53 -2.20
C THR A 74 -13.59 -18.42 -1.05
N ALA A 75 -14.35 -17.33 -1.02
CA ALA A 75 -15.62 -17.32 -0.37
C ALA A 75 -16.34 -18.39 -1.17
N TRP A 76 -16.15 -19.65 -0.76
CA TRP A 76 -16.93 -20.77 -1.23
C TRP A 76 -18.33 -20.20 -1.18
N ARG A 77 -18.92 -19.99 -2.36
CA ARG A 77 -20.31 -19.62 -2.43
C ARG A 77 -20.98 -20.74 -1.65
N SER A 78 -21.47 -20.43 -0.46
CA SER A 78 -22.22 -21.40 0.32
C SER A 78 -23.25 -22.00 -0.63
N LYS A 79 -23.54 -23.30 -0.55
CA LYS A 79 -24.57 -23.97 -1.35
C LYS A 79 -25.86 -23.12 -1.51
N TYR A 80 -26.18 -22.32 -0.48
CA TYR A 80 -27.34 -21.43 -0.40
C TYR A 80 -27.11 -19.97 -0.86
N ALA A 81 -25.98 -19.65 -1.51
CA ALA A 81 -25.61 -18.28 -1.91
C ALA A 81 -26.56 -17.72 -2.98
N TYR A 82 -27.01 -18.57 -3.92
CA TYR A 82 -27.96 -18.15 -4.96
C TYR A 82 -29.34 -17.84 -4.37
N LEU A 83 -29.79 -18.62 -3.39
CA LEU A 83 -31.04 -18.36 -2.65
C LEU A 83 -30.96 -17.01 -1.92
N ARG A 84 -29.82 -16.75 -1.26
CA ARG A 84 -29.53 -15.46 -0.63
C ARG A 84 -29.62 -14.30 -1.64
N GLU A 85 -28.98 -14.42 -2.80
CA GLU A 85 -29.01 -13.38 -3.85
C GLU A 85 -30.41 -13.19 -4.47
N TYR A 86 -31.17 -14.27 -4.62
CA TYR A 86 -32.56 -14.22 -5.09
C TYR A 86 -33.44 -13.43 -4.11
N LEU A 87 -33.39 -13.77 -2.82
CA LEU A 87 -34.12 -13.05 -1.78
C LEU A 87 -33.68 -11.59 -1.65
N ALA A 88 -32.39 -11.31 -1.83
CA ALA A 88 -31.87 -9.93 -1.85
C ALA A 88 -32.46 -9.09 -2.98
N ARG A 89 -32.58 -9.67 -4.19
CA ARG A 89 -33.22 -9.01 -5.33
C ARG A 89 -34.72 -8.81 -5.07
N ARG A 90 -35.41 -9.83 -4.55
CA ARG A 90 -36.85 -9.78 -4.26
C ARG A 90 -37.20 -8.77 -3.16
N ALA A 91 -36.29 -8.51 -2.22
CA ALA A 91 -36.45 -7.56 -1.13
C ALA A 91 -36.66 -6.10 -1.56
N LYS A 92 -36.32 -5.77 -2.81
CA LYS A 92 -36.54 -4.45 -3.40
C LYS A 92 -38.01 -4.17 -3.69
N TYR A 93 -38.80 -5.21 -3.99
CA TYR A 93 -40.17 -5.07 -4.52
C TYR A 93 -41.23 -5.76 -3.66
N SER A 94 -40.87 -6.76 -2.86
CA SER A 94 -41.84 -7.50 -2.02
C SER A 94 -41.35 -7.70 -0.59
N SER A 95 -42.29 -7.69 0.35
CA SER A 95 -42.12 -8.04 1.76
C SER A 95 -42.35 -9.54 2.04
N TYR A 96 -43.01 -10.25 1.12
CA TYR A 96 -43.31 -11.68 1.22
C TYR A 96 -42.82 -12.44 -0.02
N ALA A 97 -42.29 -13.63 0.19
CA ALA A 97 -41.90 -14.53 -0.89
C ALA A 97 -42.35 -15.95 -0.57
N ARG A 98 -43.34 -16.41 -1.33
CA ARG A 98 -43.75 -17.82 -1.35
C ARG A 98 -42.90 -18.55 -2.38
N LEU A 99 -42.25 -19.64 -1.98
CA LEU A 99 -41.40 -20.46 -2.82
C LEU A 99 -41.70 -21.93 -2.57
N SER A 100 -41.88 -22.70 -3.65
CA SER A 100 -41.92 -24.17 -3.57
C SER A 100 -40.52 -24.75 -3.44
N PHE A 101 -40.40 -25.96 -2.90
CA PHE A 101 -39.10 -26.59 -2.70
C PHE A 101 -38.38 -26.83 -4.03
N LYS A 102 -39.12 -27.23 -5.07
CA LYS A 102 -38.60 -27.35 -6.44
C LYS A 102 -38.01 -26.03 -6.93
N LYS A 103 -38.69 -24.91 -6.65
CA LYS A 103 -38.18 -23.59 -7.05
C LYS A 103 -36.90 -23.21 -6.31
N ILE A 104 -36.78 -23.61 -5.04
CA ILE A 104 -35.58 -23.37 -4.23
C ILE A 104 -34.40 -24.18 -4.79
N GLU A 105 -34.61 -25.45 -5.17
CA GLU A 105 -33.60 -26.29 -5.80
C GLU A 105 -33.13 -25.73 -7.15
N GLU A 106 -34.06 -25.24 -7.98
CA GLU A 106 -33.72 -24.54 -9.22
C GLU A 106 -32.84 -23.31 -8.97
N ILE A 107 -33.21 -22.48 -7.99
CA ILE A 107 -32.46 -21.27 -7.64
C ILE A 107 -31.06 -21.62 -7.12
N MET A 108 -30.94 -22.67 -6.32
CA MET A 108 -29.66 -23.13 -5.77
C MET A 108 -28.81 -23.90 -6.79
N SER A 109 -29.43 -24.39 -7.87
CA SER A 109 -28.84 -25.34 -8.80
C SER A 109 -28.32 -26.61 -8.12
N ASP A 110 -28.95 -27.00 -7.01
CA ASP A 110 -28.57 -28.14 -6.18
C ASP A 110 -29.83 -28.67 -5.43
N ARG A 111 -29.82 -29.95 -5.06
CA ARG A 111 -30.92 -30.62 -4.37
C ARG A 111 -30.96 -30.26 -2.89
N LEU A 112 -32.15 -30.12 -2.33
CA LEU A 112 -32.36 -29.95 -0.90
C LEU A 112 -32.10 -31.27 -0.18
N PRO A 113 -31.50 -31.25 1.03
CA PRO A 113 -31.30 -32.46 1.79
C PRO A 113 -32.65 -33.06 2.24
N PRO A 114 -32.76 -34.39 2.41
CA PRO A 114 -34.01 -35.03 2.89
C PRO A 114 -34.55 -34.45 4.19
N SER A 115 -33.65 -33.94 5.05
CA SER A 115 -34.01 -33.26 6.30
C SER A 115 -34.89 -32.01 6.08
N ALA A 116 -34.74 -31.32 4.95
CA ALA A 116 -35.57 -30.16 4.62
C ALA A 116 -37.02 -30.55 4.27
N PHE A 117 -37.23 -31.78 3.80
CA PHE A 117 -38.54 -32.32 3.46
C PHE A 117 -39.26 -32.89 4.69
N ASN A 118 -38.52 -33.52 5.59
CA ASN A 118 -39.12 -34.26 6.70
C ASN A 118 -39.24 -33.44 7.99
N ASN A 119 -38.36 -32.45 8.21
CA ASN A 119 -38.27 -31.73 9.48
C ASN A 119 -38.53 -30.23 9.32
N PRO A 120 -39.64 -29.69 9.88
CA PRO A 120 -39.90 -28.25 9.88
C PRO A 120 -38.79 -27.44 10.58
N ARG A 121 -38.11 -28.04 11.57
CA ARG A 121 -36.99 -27.44 12.30
C ARG A 121 -35.80 -27.10 11.41
N TRP A 122 -35.65 -27.76 10.27
CA TRP A 122 -34.62 -27.44 9.29
C TRP A 122 -34.80 -26.01 8.71
N TRP A 123 -36.05 -25.55 8.63
CA TRP A 123 -36.40 -24.19 8.20
C TRP A 123 -36.40 -23.17 9.36
N SER A 124 -35.84 -23.52 10.51
CA SER A 124 -35.78 -22.62 11.67
C SER A 124 -34.86 -21.41 11.42
N ASN A 125 -35.14 -20.32 12.11
CA ASN A 125 -34.37 -19.07 12.03
C ASN A 125 -33.18 -19.05 13.01
N THR A 126 -32.48 -20.17 13.16
CA THR A 126 -31.32 -20.32 14.06
C THR A 126 -30.07 -19.77 13.40
N ARG A 127 -29.19 -19.03 14.09
CA ARG A 127 -27.93 -18.56 13.49
C ARG A 127 -26.82 -19.62 13.60
N GLY A 128 -25.94 -19.69 12.61
CA GLY A 128 -24.78 -20.59 12.61
C GLY A 128 -24.96 -21.87 11.79
N GLN A 129 -26.13 -22.08 11.18
CA GLN A 129 -26.33 -23.12 10.17
C GLN A 129 -26.27 -22.50 8.78
N SER A 130 -25.55 -23.13 7.85
CA SER A 130 -25.25 -22.57 6.52
C SER A 130 -26.50 -22.24 5.68
N HIS A 131 -27.58 -23.00 5.83
CA HIS A 131 -28.86 -22.75 5.16
C HIS A 131 -29.56 -21.54 5.78
N SER A 132 -29.76 -21.54 7.10
CA SER A 132 -30.42 -20.45 7.82
C SER A 132 -29.73 -19.09 7.66
N ASP A 133 -28.40 -19.06 7.68
CA ASP A 133 -27.62 -17.85 7.48
C ASP A 133 -27.85 -17.24 6.09
N ALA A 134 -28.25 -18.04 5.09
CA ALA A 134 -28.51 -17.57 3.73
C ALA A 134 -29.67 -16.56 3.68
N TRP A 135 -30.83 -16.85 4.28
CA TRP A 135 -31.95 -15.90 4.32
C TRP A 135 -31.79 -14.86 5.43
N LEU A 136 -31.27 -15.25 6.59
CA LEU A 136 -31.05 -14.33 7.72
C LEU A 136 -30.04 -13.23 7.40
N SER A 137 -28.99 -13.54 6.64
CA SER A 137 -27.97 -12.54 6.26
C SER A 137 -28.51 -11.41 5.39
N VAL A 138 -29.66 -11.60 4.74
CA VAL A 138 -30.35 -10.63 3.89
C VAL A 138 -31.55 -10.00 4.59
N GLY A 139 -31.77 -10.32 5.87
CA GLY A 139 -32.92 -9.83 6.63
C GLY A 139 -34.24 -10.48 6.22
N TRP A 140 -34.22 -11.70 5.71
CA TRP A 140 -35.42 -12.52 5.56
C TRP A 140 -35.50 -13.53 6.69
N ARG A 141 -36.73 -13.92 7.05
CA ARG A 141 -37.01 -15.00 7.99
C ARG A 141 -38.07 -15.91 7.41
N VAL A 142 -38.03 -17.18 7.75
CA VAL A 142 -39.12 -18.11 7.45
C VAL A 142 -40.27 -17.81 8.42
N GLU A 143 -41.47 -17.57 7.87
CA GLU A 143 -42.69 -17.33 8.66
C GLU A 143 -43.53 -18.60 8.78
N LYS A 144 -43.76 -19.30 7.67
CA LYS A 144 -44.54 -20.55 7.64
C LYS A 144 -43.91 -21.54 6.66
N VAL A 145 -43.94 -22.81 7.02
CA VAL A 145 -43.52 -23.94 6.18
C VAL A 145 -44.68 -24.91 6.12
N GLU A 146 -45.12 -25.23 4.89
CA GLU A 146 -46.13 -26.24 4.62
C GLU A 146 -45.44 -27.42 3.95
N LEU A 147 -45.15 -28.49 4.72
CA LEU A 147 -44.44 -29.67 4.21
C LEU A 147 -45.28 -30.46 3.20
N ASP A 148 -46.59 -30.56 3.41
CA ASP A 148 -47.50 -31.31 2.53
C ASP A 148 -47.54 -30.72 1.11
N LYS A 149 -47.58 -29.39 1.03
CA LYS A 149 -47.55 -28.65 -0.24
C LYS A 149 -46.13 -28.37 -0.73
N LYS A 150 -45.10 -28.70 0.06
CA LYS A 150 -43.68 -28.40 -0.21
C LYS A 150 -43.46 -26.91 -0.50
N GLU A 151 -44.03 -26.03 0.32
CA GLU A 151 -43.92 -24.58 0.19
C GLU A 151 -43.34 -23.93 1.46
N VAL A 152 -42.54 -22.87 1.25
CA VAL A 152 -42.04 -21.99 2.32
C VAL A 152 -42.46 -20.56 2.05
N VAL A 153 -42.94 -19.90 3.09
CA VAL A 153 -43.24 -18.47 3.10
C VAL A 153 -42.12 -17.75 3.83
N PHE A 154 -41.37 -16.96 3.08
CA PHE A 154 -40.38 -16.03 3.63
C PHE A 154 -41.02 -14.66 3.82
N LYS A 155 -40.71 -14.04 4.96
CA LYS A 155 -41.09 -12.67 5.28
C LYS A 155 -39.84 -11.84 5.48
N LYS A 156 -39.83 -10.64 4.90
CA LYS A 156 -38.80 -9.65 5.15
C LYS A 156 -38.88 -9.24 6.62
N ALA A 157 -37.86 -9.58 7.39
CA ALA A 157 -37.70 -9.00 8.70
C ALA A 157 -37.31 -7.54 8.51
N LEU A 158 -38.01 -6.62 9.18
CA LEU A 158 -37.52 -5.27 9.34
C LEU A 158 -36.08 -5.35 9.85
N PRO A 159 -35.17 -4.48 9.40
CA PRO A 159 -33.81 -4.45 9.91
C PRO A 159 -33.90 -4.12 11.39
N THR A 160 -34.00 -5.15 12.23
CA THR A 160 -33.79 -5.05 13.67
C THR A 160 -32.37 -4.58 13.74
N GLN A 161 -32.21 -3.30 14.10
CA GLN A 161 -30.96 -2.56 14.26
C GLN A 161 -29.89 -3.56 14.70
N MET A 162 -29.14 -4.12 13.75
CA MET A 162 -28.08 -5.07 14.08
C MET A 162 -27.18 -4.23 14.95
N LYS A 163 -27.17 -4.49 16.28
CA LYS A 163 -26.33 -3.77 17.23
C LYS A 163 -24.96 -3.70 16.56
N ARG A 164 -24.59 -2.51 16.03
CA ARG A 164 -23.40 -2.36 15.20
C ARG A 164 -22.32 -3.01 16.01
N ARG A 165 -21.78 -4.15 15.57
CA ARG A 165 -20.77 -4.89 16.32
C ARG A 165 -19.78 -3.83 16.78
N LYS A 166 -19.73 -3.55 18.09
CA LYS A 166 -18.93 -2.44 18.63
C LYS A 166 -17.58 -2.59 17.95
N ARG A 167 -17.17 -1.59 17.15
CA ARG A 167 -15.91 -1.66 16.39
C ARG A 167 -14.88 -2.13 17.40
N LYS A 168 -14.33 -3.34 17.22
CA LYS A 168 -13.33 -3.90 18.15
C LYS A 168 -12.30 -2.78 18.32
N ARG A 169 -12.12 -2.29 19.56
CA ARG A 169 -11.12 -1.26 19.86
C ARG A 169 -9.81 -1.76 19.27
N GLN A 170 -9.33 -1.08 18.22
CA GLN A 170 -8.05 -1.42 17.66
C GLN A 170 -7.03 -1.12 18.75
N LYS A 171 -6.14 -2.08 19.04
CA LYS A 171 -5.06 -1.82 19.98
C LYS A 171 -4.28 -0.60 19.48
N PRO A 172 -3.96 0.37 20.34
CA PRO A 172 -3.20 1.54 19.94
C PRO A 172 -1.88 1.07 19.32
N VAL A 173 -1.57 1.63 18.17
CA VAL A 173 -0.39 1.26 17.41
C VAL A 173 0.84 1.83 18.12
N SER A 174 1.93 1.06 18.20
CA SER A 174 3.11 1.49 18.95
C SER A 174 3.75 2.75 18.33
N PRO A 175 4.38 3.62 19.14
CA PRO A 175 5.08 4.80 18.64
C PRO A 175 6.14 4.45 17.59
N ALA A 176 6.84 3.33 17.79
CA ALA A 176 7.81 2.79 16.86
C ALA A 176 7.20 2.49 15.47
N PHE A 177 5.99 1.91 15.43
CA PHE A 177 5.31 1.64 14.17
C PHE A 177 4.90 2.94 13.45
N LYS A 178 4.39 3.94 14.19
CA LYS A 178 4.05 5.25 13.62
C LYS A 178 5.29 5.94 13.05
N ALA A 179 6.42 5.86 13.75
CA ALA A 179 7.70 6.39 13.26
C ALA A 179 8.15 5.71 11.97
N LEU A 180 8.02 4.38 11.85
CA LEU A 180 8.35 3.66 10.61
C LEU A 180 7.50 4.09 9.42
N ALA A 181 6.21 4.34 9.63
CA ALA A 181 5.31 4.79 8.57
C ALA A 181 5.66 6.17 8.01
N LEU A 182 6.19 7.06 8.86
CA LEU A 182 6.62 8.41 8.49
C LEU A 182 8.02 8.45 7.86
N LYS A 183 8.82 7.37 7.97
CA LYS A 183 10.17 7.36 7.41
C LYS A 183 10.10 7.56 5.90
N PRO A 184 10.76 8.60 5.35
CA PRO A 184 10.83 8.76 3.91
C PRO A 184 11.58 7.57 3.33
N LYS A 185 10.97 6.90 2.33
CA LYS A 185 11.69 5.86 1.58
C LYS A 185 12.91 6.51 0.96
N LYS A 186 14.10 5.97 1.26
CA LYS A 186 15.35 6.40 0.59
C LYS A 186 15.12 6.22 -0.91
N ARG A 187 14.95 7.33 -1.63
CA ARG A 187 14.96 7.28 -3.10
C ARG A 187 16.25 6.58 -3.49
N LYS A 188 16.18 5.50 -4.28
CA LYS A 188 17.38 4.92 -4.89
C LYS A 188 18.11 6.08 -5.54
N ARG A 189 19.32 6.41 -5.07
CA ARG A 189 20.10 7.51 -5.64
C ARG A 189 20.31 7.12 -7.10
N GLN A 190 19.69 7.86 -8.02
CA GLN A 190 19.95 7.64 -9.44
C GLN A 190 21.42 7.91 -9.65
N LEU A 191 22.17 6.85 -9.98
CA LEU A 191 23.58 6.99 -10.28
C LEU A 191 23.70 7.93 -11.49
N PRO A 192 24.64 8.88 -11.49
CA PRO A 192 24.88 9.71 -12.65
C PRO A 192 25.17 8.83 -13.87
N SER A 193 24.73 9.27 -15.06
CA SER A 193 24.93 8.50 -16.29
C SER A 193 26.40 8.19 -16.53
N LYS A 194 26.70 7.08 -17.23
CA LYS A 194 28.08 6.68 -17.57
C LYS A 194 28.85 7.83 -18.24
N SER A 195 28.19 8.61 -19.10
CA SER A 195 28.76 9.82 -19.72
C SER A 195 29.13 10.91 -18.69
N LYS A 196 28.27 11.18 -17.70
CA LYS A 196 28.53 12.18 -16.66
C LYS A 196 29.69 11.75 -15.75
N ILE A 197 29.80 10.45 -15.47
CA ILE A 197 30.94 9.87 -14.73
C ILE A 197 32.23 10.01 -15.55
N ALA A 198 32.21 9.69 -16.85
CA ALA A 198 33.37 9.81 -17.73
C ALA A 198 33.85 11.27 -17.85
N LYS A 199 32.93 12.23 -18.04
CA LYS A 199 33.25 13.66 -18.07
C LYS A 199 33.89 14.14 -16.76
N ALA A 200 33.41 13.65 -15.62
CA ALA A 200 34.00 13.98 -14.32
C ALA A 200 35.42 13.40 -14.19
N LYS A 201 35.64 12.14 -14.59
CA LYS A 201 36.96 11.51 -14.60
C LYS A 201 37.94 12.27 -15.50
N ALA A 202 37.53 12.61 -16.72
CA ALA A 202 38.35 13.39 -17.66
C ALA A 202 38.70 14.78 -17.10
N ARG A 203 37.76 15.46 -16.43
CA ARG A 203 38.04 16.75 -15.77
C ARG A 203 39.07 16.60 -14.64
N ILE A 204 38.94 15.58 -13.79
CA ILE A 204 39.90 15.31 -12.72
C ILE A 204 41.29 15.08 -13.30
N GLU A 205 41.38 14.30 -14.38
CA GLU A 205 42.65 14.00 -15.03
C GLU A 205 43.27 15.22 -15.71
N ASN A 206 42.46 16.07 -16.36
CA ASN A 206 42.95 17.34 -16.92
C ASN A 206 43.45 18.29 -15.84
N ILE A 207 42.79 18.36 -14.68
CA ILE A 207 43.28 19.14 -13.53
C ILE A 207 44.61 18.58 -13.03
N ARG A 208 44.76 17.26 -12.94
CA ARG A 208 46.02 16.61 -12.54
C ARG A 208 47.14 16.94 -13.52
N ARG A 209 46.93 16.78 -14.82
CA ARG A 209 47.91 17.13 -15.88
C ARG A 209 48.32 18.60 -15.81
N ARG A 210 47.34 19.51 -15.69
CA ARG A 210 47.63 20.95 -15.54
C ARG A 210 48.46 21.24 -14.29
N SER A 211 48.20 20.52 -13.19
CA SER A 211 48.97 20.68 -11.95
C SER A 211 50.40 20.11 -12.03
N THR A 212 50.64 19.05 -12.81
CA THR A 212 51.98 18.48 -13.03
C THR A 212 52.81 19.37 -13.95
N ASP A 213 52.22 19.89 -15.02
CA ASP A 213 52.91 20.83 -15.94
C ASP A 213 53.34 22.11 -15.21
N GLN A 214 52.49 22.61 -14.31
CA GLN A 214 52.80 23.77 -13.47
C GLN A 214 53.95 23.50 -12.47
N ARG A 215 54.14 22.25 -12.02
CA ARG A 215 55.29 21.85 -11.20
C ARG A 215 56.57 21.70 -12.03
N TYR A 216 56.46 21.21 -13.26
CA TYR A 216 57.61 21.04 -14.16
C TYR A 216 58.18 22.39 -14.63
N PHE A 217 57.31 23.35 -14.99
CA PHE A 217 57.72 24.72 -15.36
C PHE A 217 58.38 25.50 -14.22
N ARG A 218 58.04 25.22 -12.96
CA ARG A 218 58.66 25.87 -11.79
C ARG A 218 60.06 25.33 -11.46
N ARG A 219 60.48 24.18 -12.01
CA ARG A 219 61.81 23.60 -11.75
C ARG A 219 62.90 24.14 -12.69
N PHE A 220 62.54 24.61 -13.89
CA PHE A 220 63.49 25.27 -14.80
C PHE A 220 63.50 26.79 -14.57
N LYS A 221 64.09 27.23 -13.46
CA LYS A 221 64.47 28.64 -13.33
C LYS A 221 65.69 28.85 -14.25
N PRO A 222 65.67 29.74 -15.25
CA PRO A 222 66.83 29.97 -16.10
C PRO A 222 68.01 30.43 -15.23
N LYS A 223 69.20 29.86 -15.47
CA LYS A 223 70.43 30.22 -14.73
C LYS A 223 70.66 31.74 -14.78
N GLY A 224 71.06 32.31 -13.64
CA GLY A 224 71.34 33.75 -13.52
C GLY A 224 72.47 34.17 -14.46
N ALA A 225 72.52 35.45 -14.86
CA ALA A 225 73.56 35.94 -15.78
C ALA A 225 74.99 35.69 -15.26
N TYR A 226 75.18 35.66 -13.94
CA TYR A 226 76.44 35.32 -13.28
C TYR A 226 76.82 33.82 -13.46
N GLU A 227 75.87 32.90 -13.30
CA GLU A 227 76.09 31.46 -13.49
C GLU A 227 76.39 31.07 -14.95
N LYS A 228 76.00 31.91 -15.91
CA LYS A 228 76.32 31.72 -17.33
C LYS A 228 77.73 32.20 -17.71
N ARG A 229 78.35 33.06 -16.90
CA ARG A 229 79.69 33.63 -17.15
C ARG A 229 80.84 32.79 -16.60
N LEU A 230 80.57 31.86 -15.69
CA LEU A 230 81.58 30.94 -15.15
C LEU A 230 81.97 29.91 -16.22
N TYR A 231 83.22 29.99 -16.70
CA TYR A 231 83.82 28.97 -17.56
C TYR A 231 83.78 27.63 -16.83
N LYS A 232 83.42 26.55 -17.53
CA LYS A 232 83.37 25.21 -16.91
C LYS A 232 84.80 24.84 -16.49
N PRO A 233 85.05 24.54 -15.20
CA PRO A 233 86.41 24.27 -14.72
C PRO A 233 87.07 23.03 -15.36
N ASP A 234 86.29 22.16 -16.01
CA ASP A 234 86.78 20.90 -16.60
C ASP A 234 87.13 20.96 -18.09
N ARG A 235 87.23 22.16 -18.70
CA ARG A 235 87.81 22.29 -20.05
C ARG A 235 89.09 23.11 -20.00
N ARG A 236 90.24 22.43 -20.10
CA ARG A 236 91.50 23.08 -20.49
C ARG A 236 91.36 23.52 -21.96
N PRO A 237 91.68 24.78 -22.31
CA PRO A 237 91.82 25.17 -23.69
C PRO A 237 93.04 24.46 -24.30
N GLU A 238 92.85 23.83 -25.46
CA GLU A 238 93.92 23.58 -26.43
C GLU A 238 94.24 24.88 -27.18
#